data_AF-A0A5B6UL33-F1
#
_entry.id   AF-A0A5B6UL33-F1
#
_cell.length_a   1.000
_cell.length_b   1.000
_cell.length_c   1.000
_cell.angle_alpha   90.00
_cell.angle_beta   90.00
_cell.angle_gamma   90.00
#
_symmetry.space_group_name_H-M   'P 1'
#
loop_
_entity.id
_entity.type
_entity.pdbx_description
1 polymer ?
#
loop_
_entity_poly.entity_id
_entity_poly.type
_entity_poly.pdbx_seq_one_letter_code
_entity_poly.pdbx_strand_id
1 'polypeptide(L)'
;MMERAESCQKLYTRLRLWEFPDEYVIEPTDGSSASSLKINRADASMKLIDAIPECSSVRVPKIQTIFGVVGMLKLVAGSYLIVITERECVGSYLGHPIFKVMSLRILPCDHSLKTSSPEQKKVESEFAGLLKVAEKTCGLFFSYDTNLTLSAQRLNDLGDESKLLPLWRQAEPRFLWNNYMLEVLIDNKATNYFWFLWLQLDPYLLPVVQGSFHNFQAAIGKEIVDITLIARRCTRRNGTRMWRRGADPDGYAANFVETEQILQMNGFTASFVQVRGSMPFLWEQIVDLTYKPKFEIVKPEEAPRVAERHFLDLRKKYGSVLAIDLVNTTGGEGRLSEKFASAVQPILSDDLRYIHFDFHKICGHVHFERLSILYDQIADFLDKNGYLLLNDKGEKMKEQLGVVRTNCIDCLDRTNVTQVSPLKLKRYF
;
A
#
# COMPACT_ATOMS: atom_id res chain seq x y z
N MET A 1 -17.84 -21.77 -30.39
CA MET A 1 -17.52 -22.43 -29.11
C MET A 1 -16.07 -22.08 -28.79
N MET A 2 -15.87 -21.04 -27.97
CA MET A 2 -14.57 -20.81 -27.32
C MET A 2 -14.69 -21.44 -25.94
N GLU A 3 -13.93 -22.49 -25.71
CA GLU A 3 -13.76 -23.05 -24.37
C GLU A 3 -13.23 -21.93 -23.46
N ARG A 4 -13.93 -21.75 -22.33
CA ARG A 4 -13.49 -20.90 -21.24
C ARG A 4 -12.11 -21.38 -20.81
N ALA A 5 -11.13 -20.48 -20.82
CA ALA A 5 -9.87 -20.68 -20.12
C ALA A 5 -10.14 -20.68 -18.60
N GLU A 6 -10.60 -21.81 -18.07
CA GLU A 6 -10.40 -22.21 -16.67
C GLU A 6 -8.94 -22.68 -16.59
N SER A 7 -8.01 -22.15 -15.82
CA SER A 7 -8.07 -21.71 -14.43
C SER A 7 -6.96 -20.67 -14.14
N CYS A 8 -7.32 -19.41 -13.87
CA CYS A 8 -6.44 -18.56 -13.07
C CYS A 8 -6.50 -19.13 -11.65
N GLN A 9 -5.41 -19.70 -11.12
CA GLN A 9 -5.39 -20.29 -9.78
C GLN A 9 -5.79 -19.20 -8.77
N LYS A 10 -6.99 -19.36 -8.19
CA LYS A 10 -7.54 -18.42 -7.23
C LYS A 10 -6.83 -18.57 -5.90
N LEU A 11 -6.67 -17.45 -5.19
CA LEU A 11 -6.16 -17.47 -3.82
C LEU A 11 -7.09 -18.26 -2.91
N TYR A 12 -6.53 -18.97 -1.93
CA TYR A 12 -7.36 -19.67 -0.95
C TYR A 12 -8.08 -18.67 -0.05
N THR A 13 -9.39 -18.85 0.07
CA THR A 13 -10.28 -17.93 0.78
C THR A 13 -10.52 -18.32 2.24
N ARG A 14 -10.31 -19.61 2.56
CA ARG A 14 -10.45 -20.18 3.90
C ARG A 14 -9.48 -21.34 4.10
N LEU A 15 -8.66 -21.22 5.13
CA LEU A 15 -7.61 -22.18 5.45
C LEU A 15 -7.78 -22.68 6.88
N ARG A 16 -7.27 -23.87 7.16
CA ARG A 16 -7.17 -24.45 8.49
C ARG A 16 -5.70 -24.59 8.87
N LEU A 17 -5.33 -23.95 9.96
CA LEU A 17 -4.01 -24.05 10.57
C LEU A 17 -4.02 -25.16 11.62
N TRP A 18 -3.11 -26.10 11.46
CA TRP A 18 -2.79 -27.16 12.41
C TRP A 18 -1.45 -26.84 13.07
N GLU A 19 -1.46 -26.68 14.39
CA GLU A 19 -0.26 -26.41 15.19
C GLU A 19 0.21 -27.70 15.87
N PHE A 20 1.24 -28.32 15.31
CA PHE A 20 1.93 -29.45 15.91
C PHE A 20 3.14 -28.96 16.73
N PRO A 21 3.70 -29.81 17.62
CA PRO A 21 4.91 -29.46 18.39
C PRO A 21 6.09 -29.05 17.50
N ASP A 22 6.29 -29.73 16.38
CA ASP A 22 7.47 -29.54 15.51
C ASP A 22 7.16 -28.82 14.18
N GLU A 23 5.89 -28.62 13.84
CA GLU A 23 5.49 -28.07 12.54
C GLU A 23 4.15 -27.36 12.56
N TYR A 24 3.95 -26.49 11.58
CA TYR A 24 2.66 -25.90 11.23
C TYR A 24 2.19 -26.49 9.90
N VAL A 25 0.93 -26.90 9.80
CA VAL A 25 0.32 -27.33 8.53
C VAL A 25 -0.85 -26.42 8.22
N ILE A 26 -0.88 -25.89 6.99
CA ILE A 26 -1.94 -25.01 6.49
C ILE A 26 -2.68 -25.74 5.39
N GLU A 27 -3.92 -26.10 5.67
CA GLU A 27 -4.80 -26.87 4.79
C GLU A 27 -5.83 -25.94 4.14
N PRO A 28 -6.01 -25.94 2.82
CA PRO A 28 -7.12 -25.24 2.17
C PRO A 28 -8.44 -25.96 2.43
N THR A 29 -9.45 -25.21 2.88
CA THR A 29 -10.76 -25.74 3.30
C THR A 29 -11.94 -25.08 2.58
N ASP A 30 -11.65 -24.32 1.53
CA ASP A 30 -12.63 -23.61 0.69
C ASP A 30 -13.16 -24.46 -0.48
N GLY A 31 -12.87 -25.77 -0.47
CA GLY A 31 -13.35 -26.73 -1.46
C GLY A 31 -12.36 -26.99 -2.61
N SER A 32 -11.21 -26.33 -2.64
CA SER A 32 -10.13 -26.69 -3.58
C SER A 32 -9.43 -27.97 -3.14
N SER A 33 -9.36 -28.98 -4.01
CA SER A 33 -8.52 -30.18 -3.80
C SER A 33 -7.06 -29.83 -4.07
N ALA A 34 -6.38 -29.27 -3.08
CA ALA A 34 -5.00 -28.82 -3.22
C ALA A 34 -4.11 -29.21 -2.03
N SER A 35 -2.81 -29.32 -2.31
CA SER A 35 -1.80 -29.70 -1.32
C SER A 35 -1.72 -28.68 -0.19
N SER A 36 -1.60 -29.19 1.03
CA SER A 36 -1.42 -28.39 2.25
C SER A 36 0.03 -27.91 2.37
N LEU A 37 0.23 -26.71 2.92
CA LEU A 37 1.54 -26.14 3.17
C LEU A 37 2.04 -26.52 4.56
N LYS A 38 3.11 -27.32 4.62
CA LYS A 38 3.82 -27.70 5.84
C LYS A 38 5.03 -26.80 6.05
N ILE A 39 5.17 -26.26 7.26
CA ILE A 39 6.24 -25.38 7.70
C ILE A 39 6.89 -25.98 8.94
N ASN A 40 8.18 -26.30 8.87
CA ASN A 40 8.92 -26.89 9.98
C ASN A 40 9.33 -25.81 11.00
N ARG A 41 9.12 -26.05 12.30
CA ARG A 41 9.46 -25.09 13.37
C ARG A 41 10.96 -25.03 13.69
N ALA A 42 11.77 -25.98 13.22
CA ALA A 42 13.21 -26.04 13.44
C ALA A 42 13.99 -25.11 12.51
N ASP A 43 13.67 -25.11 11.23
CA ASP A 43 14.42 -24.38 10.20
C ASP A 43 13.55 -23.46 9.35
N ALA A 44 12.24 -23.40 9.61
CA ALA A 44 11.25 -22.68 8.80
C ALA A 44 11.19 -23.15 7.33
N SER A 45 11.67 -24.37 7.04
CA SER A 45 11.56 -24.98 5.73
C SER A 45 10.11 -25.29 5.38
N MET A 46 9.78 -25.14 4.11
CA MET A 46 8.41 -25.26 3.60
C MET A 46 8.31 -26.40 2.59
N LYS A 47 7.29 -27.23 2.74
CA LYS A 47 6.99 -28.33 1.83
C LYS A 47 5.50 -28.42 1.59
N LEU A 48 5.11 -28.77 0.37
CA LEU A 48 3.73 -29.12 0.07
C LEU A 48 3.50 -30.61 0.39
N ILE A 49 2.39 -30.90 1.04
CA ILE A 49 2.00 -32.25 1.44
C ILE A 49 0.56 -32.51 1.00
N ASP A 50 0.28 -33.72 0.53
CA ASP A 50 -1.05 -34.09 0.04
C ASP A 50 -1.94 -34.70 1.13
N ALA A 51 -1.34 -35.18 2.22
CA ALA A 51 -2.03 -35.73 3.38
C ALA A 51 -1.53 -35.06 4.67
N ILE A 52 -2.47 -34.75 5.56
CA ILE A 52 -2.17 -34.20 6.89
C ILE A 52 -1.44 -35.30 7.69
N PRO A 53 -0.34 -34.97 8.39
CA PRO A 53 0.39 -35.95 9.19
C PRO A 53 -0.52 -36.65 10.21
N GLU A 54 -0.46 -37.97 10.27
CA GLU A 54 -1.19 -38.74 11.29
C GLU A 54 -0.66 -38.37 12.68
N CYS A 55 -1.57 -38.05 13.60
CA CYS A 55 -1.22 -37.65 14.96
C CYS A 55 -0.77 -38.86 15.78
N SER A 56 0.50 -39.21 15.70
CA SER A 56 1.12 -40.27 16.51
C SER A 56 1.50 -39.81 17.93
N SER A 57 1.34 -38.52 18.23
CA SER A 57 1.73 -37.90 19.51
C SER A 57 0.56 -37.80 20.51
N VAL A 58 0.86 -37.86 21.81
CA VAL A 58 -0.10 -37.79 22.94
C VAL A 58 -0.83 -36.43 23.02
N ARG A 59 -0.36 -35.39 22.33
CA ARG A 59 -0.97 -34.05 22.34
C ARG A 59 -1.75 -33.80 21.06
N VAL A 60 -3.05 -33.52 21.22
CA VAL A 60 -3.93 -33.09 20.14
C VAL A 60 -3.43 -31.76 19.56
N PRO A 61 -3.24 -31.64 18.24
CA PRO A 61 -2.83 -30.39 17.62
C PRO A 61 -3.88 -29.32 17.84
N LYS A 62 -3.44 -28.08 18.06
CA LYS A 62 -4.37 -26.95 18.10
C LYS A 62 -4.79 -26.61 16.68
N ILE A 63 -6.09 -26.54 16.44
CA ILE A 63 -6.67 -26.28 15.13
C ILE A 63 -7.34 -24.91 15.15
N GLN A 64 -7.06 -24.09 14.14
CA GLN A 64 -7.69 -22.77 13.99
C GLN A 64 -8.04 -22.50 12.52
N THR A 65 -9.15 -21.82 12.28
CA THR A 65 -9.45 -21.27 10.95
C THR A 65 -8.68 -19.97 10.74
N ILE A 66 -8.01 -19.84 9.60
CA ILE A 66 -7.34 -18.60 9.17
C ILE A 66 -7.87 -18.21 7.78
N PHE A 67 -7.68 -16.95 7.41
CA PHE A 67 -8.21 -16.38 6.17
C PHE A 67 -7.11 -15.98 5.17
N GLY A 68 -5.85 -16.17 5.52
CA GLY A 68 -4.74 -15.91 4.60
C GLY A 68 -3.39 -16.03 5.30
N VAL A 69 -2.37 -16.30 4.50
CA VAL A 69 -0.98 -16.26 4.92
C VAL A 69 -0.41 -14.90 4.51
N VAL A 70 -0.03 -14.08 5.49
CA VAL A 70 0.60 -12.78 5.21
C VAL A 70 2.03 -12.99 4.69
N GLY A 71 2.73 -13.96 5.26
CA GLY A 71 4.07 -14.33 4.85
C GLY A 71 4.92 -14.83 6.00
N MET A 72 6.22 -14.94 5.73
CA MET A 72 7.22 -15.37 6.69
C MET A 72 8.19 -14.24 6.99
N LEU A 73 8.46 -14.01 8.26
CA LEU A 73 9.38 -13.00 8.73
C LEU A 73 10.60 -13.67 9.34
N LYS A 74 11.78 -13.45 8.74
CA LYS A 74 13.05 -13.93 9.26
C LYS A 74 13.74 -12.81 10.03
N LEU A 75 13.94 -13.02 11.32
CA LEU A 75 14.71 -12.14 12.20
C LEU A 75 16.09 -12.75 12.45
N VAL A 76 16.83 -12.21 13.42
CA VAL A 76 18.24 -12.56 13.66
C VAL A 76 18.42 -14.06 13.93
N ALA A 77 17.60 -14.64 14.80
CA ALA A 77 17.65 -16.06 15.11
C ALA A 77 16.29 -16.76 14.93
N GLY A 78 15.18 -16.02 15.03
CA GLY A 78 13.82 -16.52 14.89
C GLY A 78 13.26 -16.39 13.47
N SER A 79 12.43 -17.35 13.07
CA SER A 79 11.53 -17.22 11.92
C SER A 79 10.09 -17.25 12.40
N TYR A 80 9.23 -16.43 11.82
CA TYR A 80 7.87 -16.21 12.28
C TYR A 80 6.89 -16.30 11.13
N LEU A 81 5.88 -17.13 11.28
CA LEU A 81 4.76 -17.24 10.35
C LEU A 81 3.68 -16.23 10.75
N ILE A 82 3.24 -15.40 9.81
CA ILE A 82 2.20 -14.40 10.06
C ILE A 82 0.94 -14.79 9.29
N VAL A 83 -0.17 -14.93 10.01
CA VAL A 83 -1.47 -15.35 9.45
C VAL A 83 -2.60 -14.40 9.85
N ILE A 84 -3.61 -14.31 8.99
CA ILE A 84 -4.84 -13.55 9.23
C ILE A 84 -5.84 -14.48 9.93
N THR A 85 -6.18 -14.20 11.17
CA THR A 85 -7.14 -14.99 11.96
C THR A 85 -8.56 -14.48 11.84
N GLU A 86 -8.74 -13.17 11.61
CA GLU A 86 -10.05 -12.54 11.44
C GLU A 86 -10.02 -11.48 10.33
N ARG A 87 -11.09 -11.41 9.55
CA ARG A 87 -11.30 -10.42 8.49
C ARG A 87 -12.75 -9.94 8.46
N GLU A 88 -12.95 -8.74 7.97
CA GLU A 88 -14.27 -8.13 7.77
C GLU A 88 -14.42 -7.70 6.31
N CYS A 89 -15.58 -7.99 5.69
CA CYS A 89 -15.89 -7.46 4.36
C CYS A 89 -16.33 -6.00 4.50
N VAL A 90 -15.59 -5.06 3.92
CA VAL A 90 -15.81 -3.61 4.10
C VAL A 90 -16.43 -2.93 2.88
N GLY A 91 -16.69 -3.68 1.82
CA GLY A 91 -17.31 -3.19 0.60
C GLY A 91 -16.81 -3.95 -0.62
N SER A 92 -17.10 -3.41 -1.80
CA SER A 92 -16.64 -3.95 -3.08
C SER A 92 -15.87 -2.92 -3.89
N TYR A 93 -14.94 -3.40 -4.70
CA TYR A 93 -14.18 -2.62 -5.67
C TYR A 93 -14.32 -3.28 -7.03
N LEU A 94 -14.94 -2.60 -8.00
CA LEU A 94 -15.19 -3.13 -9.34
C LEU A 94 -15.90 -4.50 -9.32
N GLY A 95 -16.83 -4.69 -8.37
CA GLY A 95 -17.56 -5.96 -8.18
C GLY A 95 -16.83 -7.03 -7.34
N HIS A 96 -15.58 -6.80 -6.95
CA HIS A 96 -14.81 -7.73 -6.13
C HIS A 96 -14.86 -7.36 -4.64
N PRO A 97 -15.05 -8.32 -3.73
CA PRO A 97 -15.13 -8.03 -2.30
C PRO A 97 -13.77 -7.62 -1.73
N ILE A 98 -13.78 -6.59 -0.88
CA ILE A 98 -12.59 -6.07 -0.19
C ILE A 98 -12.68 -6.41 1.30
N PHE A 99 -11.58 -6.93 1.82
CA PHE A 99 -11.49 -7.37 3.20
C PHE A 99 -10.51 -6.53 3.99
N LYS A 100 -10.93 -6.13 5.19
CA LYS A 100 -10.08 -5.52 6.21
C LYS A 100 -9.57 -6.61 7.15
N VAL A 101 -8.27 -6.60 7.44
CA VAL A 101 -7.67 -7.47 8.45
C VAL A 101 -8.08 -6.97 9.83
N MET A 102 -8.74 -7.82 10.61
CA MET A 102 -9.19 -7.50 11.97
C MET A 102 -8.23 -8.03 13.02
N SER A 103 -7.64 -9.21 12.78
CA SER A 103 -6.69 -9.84 13.70
C SER A 103 -5.59 -10.55 12.93
N LEU A 104 -4.36 -10.31 13.37
CA LEU A 104 -3.15 -11.02 12.93
C LEU A 104 -2.64 -11.88 14.08
N ARG A 105 -2.09 -13.04 13.73
CA ARG A 105 -1.37 -13.89 14.68
C ARG A 105 0.02 -14.19 14.15
N ILE A 106 1.01 -14.01 15.01
CA ILE A 106 2.41 -14.30 14.72
C ILE A 106 2.79 -15.60 15.44
N LEU A 107 3.25 -16.57 14.66
CA LEU A 107 3.55 -17.93 15.10
C LEU A 107 5.06 -18.16 15.01
N PRO A 108 5.76 -18.33 16.13
CA PRO A 108 7.20 -18.50 16.11
C PRO A 108 7.61 -19.92 15.70
N CYS A 109 8.72 -20.01 14.96
CA CYS A 109 9.45 -21.25 14.70
C CYS A 109 10.54 -21.38 15.76
N ASP A 110 10.15 -21.74 16.99
CA ASP A 110 10.97 -21.63 18.21
C ASP A 110 12.21 -22.55 18.26
N HIS A 111 12.29 -23.58 17.42
CA HIS A 111 13.36 -24.57 17.53
C HIS A 111 14.69 -24.05 17.00
N SER A 112 14.69 -23.05 16.09
CA SER A 112 15.92 -22.35 15.68
C SER A 112 16.54 -21.53 16.83
N LEU A 113 15.71 -21.06 17.76
CA LEU A 113 16.14 -20.28 18.92
C LEU A 113 16.76 -21.15 20.02
N LYS A 114 16.53 -22.47 20.03
CA LYS A 114 17.14 -23.36 21.04
C LYS A 114 18.65 -23.42 20.85
N THR A 115 19.11 -23.43 19.60
CA THR A 115 20.52 -23.54 19.19
C THR A 115 21.28 -22.20 19.12
N SER A 116 20.60 -21.07 19.33
CA SER A 116 21.21 -19.74 19.19
C SER A 116 21.99 -19.29 20.43
N SER A 117 22.92 -18.34 20.22
CA SER A 117 23.74 -17.77 21.28
C SER A 117 22.91 -16.98 22.31
N PRO A 118 23.37 -16.82 23.56
CA PRO A 118 22.63 -16.07 24.58
C PRO A 118 22.38 -14.60 24.20
N GLU A 119 23.28 -13.99 23.44
CA GLU A 119 23.12 -12.61 22.92
C GLU A 119 22.01 -12.54 21.88
N GLN A 120 21.95 -13.51 20.96
CA GLN A 120 20.87 -13.61 19.97
C GLN A 120 19.51 -13.81 20.65
N LYS A 121 19.45 -14.62 21.72
CA LYS A 121 18.22 -14.82 22.51
C LYS A 121 17.73 -13.53 23.16
N LYS A 122 18.64 -12.67 23.65
CA LYS A 122 18.28 -11.37 24.22
C LYS A 122 17.68 -10.44 23.17
N VAL A 123 18.35 -10.30 22.03
CA VAL A 123 17.87 -9.48 20.90
C VAL A 123 16.51 -9.99 20.38
N GLU A 124 16.34 -11.30 20.28
CA GLU A 124 15.07 -11.90 19.85
C GLU A 124 13.94 -11.62 20.86
N SER A 125 14.23 -11.60 22.16
CA SER A 125 13.24 -11.22 23.17
C SER A 125 12.77 -9.77 23.01
N GLU A 126 13.66 -8.86 22.59
CA GLU A 126 13.29 -7.48 22.29
C GLU A 126 12.41 -7.42 21.04
N PHE A 127 12.77 -8.15 19.98
CA PHE A 127 11.95 -8.26 18.78
C PHE A 127 10.59 -8.90 19.03
N ALA A 128 10.50 -9.93 19.88
CA ALA A 128 9.22 -10.54 20.26
C ALA A 128 8.27 -9.51 20.90
N GLY A 129 8.80 -8.52 21.64
CA GLY A 129 8.03 -7.38 22.12
C GLY A 129 7.46 -6.51 21.00
N LEU A 130 8.28 -6.22 19.98
CA LEU A 130 7.87 -5.47 18.78
C LEU A 130 6.86 -6.24 17.92
N LEU A 131 7.00 -7.57 17.81
CA LEU A 131 6.07 -8.43 17.09
C LEU A 131 4.66 -8.38 17.71
N LYS A 132 4.54 -8.34 19.05
CA LYS A 132 3.24 -8.14 19.71
C LYS A 132 2.59 -6.80 19.37
N VAL A 133 3.38 -5.77 19.06
CA VAL A 133 2.86 -4.49 18.56
C VAL A 133 2.45 -4.64 17.09
N ALA A 134 3.23 -5.37 16.29
CA ALA A 134 2.91 -5.64 14.90
C ALA A 134 1.60 -6.44 14.71
N GLU A 135 1.24 -7.32 15.63
CA GLU A 135 -0.07 -8.01 15.65
C GLU A 135 -1.26 -7.03 15.71
N LYS A 136 -1.06 -5.84 16.28
CA LYS A 136 -2.08 -4.78 16.40
C LYS A 136 -2.02 -3.79 15.24
N THR A 137 -1.30 -4.10 14.16
CA THR A 137 -1.23 -3.24 12.98
C THR A 137 -2.63 -3.10 12.39
N CYS A 138 -3.13 -1.86 12.34
CA CYS A 138 -4.43 -1.54 11.77
C CYS A 138 -4.29 -0.99 10.34
N GLY A 139 -5.42 -0.94 9.63
CA GLY A 139 -5.50 -0.37 8.29
C GLY A 139 -4.86 -1.25 7.22
N LEU A 140 -4.92 -2.57 7.38
CA LEU A 140 -4.50 -3.53 6.38
C LEU A 140 -5.71 -4.05 5.62
N PHE A 141 -5.62 -4.05 4.29
CA PHE A 141 -6.69 -4.45 3.38
C PHE A 141 -6.16 -5.39 2.30
N PHE A 142 -7.02 -6.27 1.80
CA PHE A 142 -6.71 -7.19 0.71
C PHE A 142 -7.98 -7.62 -0.02
N SER A 143 -7.81 -8.28 -1.16
CA SER A 143 -8.86 -9.00 -1.87
C SER A 143 -8.29 -10.33 -2.37
N TYR A 144 -9.15 -11.34 -2.51
CA TYR A 144 -8.77 -12.61 -3.13
C TYR A 144 -8.82 -12.55 -4.65
N ASP A 145 -9.59 -11.60 -5.20
CA ASP A 145 -9.98 -11.59 -6.61
C ASP A 145 -9.38 -10.42 -7.39
N THR A 146 -8.98 -9.33 -6.71
CA THR A 146 -8.46 -8.13 -7.37
C THR A 146 -7.17 -7.61 -6.73
N ASN A 147 -6.33 -6.97 -7.55
CA ASN A 147 -5.08 -6.40 -7.11
C ASN A 147 -5.27 -4.97 -6.61
N LEU A 148 -5.38 -4.81 -5.29
CA LEU A 148 -5.53 -3.51 -4.64
C LEU A 148 -4.30 -2.59 -4.73
N THR A 149 -3.12 -3.11 -5.09
CA THR A 149 -1.88 -2.29 -5.17
C THR A 149 -1.87 -1.36 -6.38
N LEU A 150 -2.72 -1.61 -7.39
CA LEU A 150 -2.81 -0.83 -8.62
C LEU A 150 -4.06 0.05 -8.62
N SER A 151 -4.00 1.19 -9.33
CA SER A 151 -5.19 2.00 -9.61
C SER A 151 -6.05 1.35 -10.69
N ALA A 152 -7.32 1.75 -10.78
CA ALA A 152 -8.26 1.27 -11.80
C ALA A 152 -7.71 1.46 -13.23
N GLN A 153 -7.03 2.58 -13.49
CA GLN A 153 -6.40 2.82 -14.79
C GLN A 153 -5.29 1.80 -15.05
N ARG A 154 -4.41 1.58 -14.07
CA ARG A 154 -3.31 0.62 -14.21
C ARG A 154 -3.80 -0.82 -14.32
N LEU A 155 -4.89 -1.18 -13.63
CA LEU A 155 -5.54 -2.48 -13.77
C LEU A 155 -6.13 -2.66 -15.18
N ASN A 156 -6.72 -1.61 -15.75
CA ASN A 156 -7.25 -1.64 -17.12
C ASN A 156 -6.13 -1.73 -18.16
N ASP A 157 -5.00 -1.06 -17.91
CA ASP A 157 -3.81 -1.08 -18.77
C ASP A 157 -3.04 -2.42 -18.74
N LEU A 158 -3.34 -3.32 -17.80
CA LEU A 158 -2.71 -4.65 -17.79
C LEU A 158 -3.07 -5.41 -19.07
N GLY A 159 -2.06 -5.87 -19.79
CA GLY A 159 -2.25 -6.78 -20.92
C GLY A 159 -2.90 -8.10 -20.49
N ASP A 160 -3.55 -8.79 -21.42
CA ASP A 160 -4.29 -10.02 -21.11
C ASP A 160 -3.40 -11.10 -20.48
N GLU A 161 -2.15 -11.22 -20.92
CA GLU A 161 -1.16 -12.11 -20.31
C GLU A 161 -0.86 -11.75 -18.85
N SER A 162 -0.79 -10.45 -18.53
CA SER A 162 -0.53 -9.99 -17.16
C SER A 162 -1.72 -10.27 -16.24
N LYS A 163 -2.96 -10.20 -16.76
CA LYS A 163 -4.18 -10.53 -16.00
C LYS A 163 -4.26 -12.00 -15.63
N LEU A 164 -3.61 -12.89 -16.39
CA LEU A 164 -3.54 -14.33 -16.10
C LEU A 164 -2.52 -14.67 -15.00
N LEU A 165 -1.61 -13.76 -14.67
CA LEU A 165 -0.62 -13.99 -13.62
C LEU A 165 -1.28 -13.98 -12.22
N PRO A 166 -0.72 -14.66 -11.23
CA PRO A 166 -1.15 -14.50 -9.84
C PRO A 166 -1.08 -13.05 -9.36
N LEU A 167 -1.98 -12.65 -8.45
CA LEU A 167 -2.10 -11.26 -7.98
C LEU A 167 -0.78 -10.69 -7.44
N TRP A 168 0.04 -11.51 -6.78
CA TRP A 168 1.34 -11.06 -6.25
C TRP A 168 2.35 -10.68 -7.34
N ARG A 169 2.29 -11.30 -8.53
CA ARG A 169 3.15 -10.94 -9.67
C ARG A 169 2.69 -9.69 -10.39
N GLN A 170 1.39 -9.41 -10.33
CA GLN A 170 0.80 -8.18 -10.84
C GLN A 170 1.02 -7.00 -9.87
N ALA A 171 1.38 -7.27 -8.62
CA ALA A 171 1.41 -6.28 -7.55
C ALA A 171 2.46 -5.18 -7.83
N GLU A 172 2.10 -3.93 -7.53
CA GLU A 172 3.06 -2.83 -7.48
C GLU A 172 3.83 -2.88 -6.15
N PRO A 173 5.16 -3.10 -6.18
CA PRO A 173 5.96 -3.28 -4.97
C PRO A 173 5.89 -2.10 -3.99
N ARG A 174 5.67 -0.88 -4.49
CA ARG A 174 5.51 0.32 -3.64
C ARG A 174 4.35 0.20 -2.65
N PHE A 175 3.27 -0.48 -3.02
CA PHE A 175 2.05 -0.55 -2.19
C PHE A 175 1.82 -1.94 -1.60
N LEU A 176 2.71 -2.89 -1.88
CA LEU A 176 2.69 -4.23 -1.33
C LEU A 176 3.33 -4.25 0.07
N TRP A 177 2.48 -4.18 1.10
CA TRP A 177 2.91 -4.05 2.50
C TRP A 177 3.72 -5.26 2.98
N ASN A 178 3.30 -6.46 2.61
CA ASN A 178 3.95 -7.72 2.98
C ASN A 178 4.98 -8.20 1.95
N ASN A 179 5.52 -7.32 1.08
CA ASN A 179 6.44 -7.72 0.00
C ASN A 179 7.61 -8.58 0.52
N TYR A 180 8.35 -8.09 1.52
CA TYR A 180 9.46 -8.84 2.12
C TYR A 180 9.02 -10.21 2.68
N MET A 181 7.83 -10.27 3.28
CA MET A 181 7.34 -11.52 3.89
C MET A 181 6.93 -12.55 2.84
N LEU A 182 6.45 -12.08 1.69
CA LEU A 182 6.17 -12.92 0.52
C LEU A 182 7.46 -13.33 -0.18
N GLU A 183 8.48 -12.47 -0.27
CA GLU A 183 9.81 -12.81 -0.80
C GLU A 183 10.41 -14.00 -0.04
N VAL A 184 10.31 -14.04 1.30
CA VAL A 184 10.77 -15.21 2.07
C VAL A 184 10.02 -16.49 1.68
N LEU A 185 8.71 -16.42 1.42
CA LEU A 185 7.94 -17.57 0.92
C LEU A 185 8.37 -17.97 -0.50
N ILE A 186 8.68 -17.00 -1.35
CA ILE A 186 9.07 -17.19 -2.75
C ILE A 186 10.50 -17.74 -2.85
N ASP A 187 11.44 -17.25 -2.06
CA ASP A 187 12.84 -17.70 -2.09
C ASP A 187 12.97 -19.16 -1.63
N ASN A 188 12.12 -19.59 -0.69
CA ASN A 188 11.99 -21.01 -0.34
C ASN A 188 11.47 -21.88 -1.51
N LYS A 189 10.84 -21.30 -2.54
CA LYS A 189 10.50 -22.00 -3.80
C LYS A 189 11.74 -22.26 -4.66
N ALA A 190 12.74 -21.38 -4.64
CA ALA A 190 13.90 -21.45 -5.53
C ALA A 190 14.91 -22.55 -5.16
N THR A 191 14.86 -23.06 -3.92
CA THR A 191 15.69 -24.20 -3.48
C THR A 191 15.21 -25.54 -4.08
N ASN A 192 13.96 -25.60 -4.57
CA ASN A 192 13.40 -26.79 -5.20
C ASN A 192 13.35 -26.62 -6.72
N TYR A 193 14.21 -27.35 -7.44
CA TYR A 193 14.45 -27.27 -8.91
C TYR A 193 13.27 -27.63 -9.82
N PHE A 194 12.04 -27.76 -9.31
CA PHE A 194 10.88 -28.20 -10.08
C PHE A 194 9.84 -27.08 -10.26
N TRP A 195 9.74 -26.58 -11.50
CA TRP A 195 8.75 -25.57 -11.93
C TRP A 195 7.31 -25.92 -11.54
N PHE A 196 6.94 -27.21 -11.51
CA PHE A 196 5.59 -27.65 -11.15
C PHE A 196 5.18 -27.29 -9.71
N LEU A 197 6.14 -27.22 -8.77
CA LEU A 197 5.89 -26.83 -7.38
C LEU A 197 5.59 -25.32 -7.25
N TRP A 198 5.99 -24.50 -8.22
CA TRP A 198 5.86 -23.04 -8.16
C TRP A 198 4.40 -22.60 -8.23
N LEU A 199 3.62 -23.26 -9.09
CA LEU A 199 2.19 -23.01 -9.31
C LEU A 199 1.38 -23.35 -8.06
N GLN A 200 1.70 -24.43 -7.36
CA GLN A 200 0.91 -24.89 -6.21
C GLN A 200 0.98 -23.96 -4.99
N LEU A 201 2.01 -23.12 -4.89
CA LEU A 201 2.18 -22.20 -3.77
C LEU A 201 1.59 -20.80 -4.04
N ASP A 202 1.33 -20.45 -5.30
CA ASP A 202 0.76 -19.14 -5.69
C ASP A 202 -0.57 -18.82 -5.01
N PRO A 203 -1.49 -19.78 -4.81
CA PRO A 203 -2.73 -19.56 -4.05
C PRO A 203 -2.56 -19.13 -2.58
N TYR A 204 -1.37 -19.32 -1.98
CA TYR A 204 -1.07 -18.88 -0.61
C TYR A 204 -0.50 -17.45 -0.56
N LEU A 205 -0.02 -16.90 -1.69
CA LEU A 205 0.68 -15.62 -1.74
C LEU A 205 -0.32 -14.46 -1.86
N LEU A 206 -0.85 -14.04 -0.71
CA LEU A 206 -1.86 -12.98 -0.61
C LEU A 206 -1.21 -11.59 -0.57
N PRO A 207 -1.47 -10.70 -1.55
CA PRO A 207 -1.01 -9.31 -1.48
C PRO A 207 -1.82 -8.51 -0.46
N VAL A 208 -1.15 -7.80 0.44
CA VAL A 208 -1.78 -6.93 1.45
C VAL A 208 -1.35 -5.49 1.23
N VAL A 209 -2.29 -4.55 1.29
CA VAL A 209 -2.03 -3.11 1.23
C VAL A 209 -2.26 -2.46 2.59
N GLN A 210 -1.49 -1.42 2.90
CA GLN A 210 -1.71 -0.59 4.10
C GLN A 210 -2.30 0.76 3.71
N GLY A 211 -3.33 1.21 4.43
CA GLY A 211 -3.91 2.54 4.27
C GLY A 211 -5.36 2.61 4.73
N SER A 212 -6.28 2.98 3.84
CA SER A 212 -7.71 3.03 4.13
C SER A 212 -8.56 2.64 2.92
N PHE A 213 -9.74 2.10 3.20
CA PHE A 213 -10.76 1.77 2.21
C PHE A 213 -12.12 2.20 2.77
N HIS A 214 -12.87 2.96 1.97
CA HIS A 214 -14.23 3.35 2.29
C HIS A 214 -15.09 3.18 1.05
N ASN A 215 -16.25 2.55 1.19
CA ASN A 215 -17.25 2.41 0.15
C ASN A 215 -18.59 2.88 0.71
N PHE A 216 -19.27 3.77 -0.02
CA PHE A 216 -20.58 4.27 0.38
C PHE A 216 -21.39 4.72 -0.84
N GLN A 217 -22.71 4.58 -0.75
CA GLN A 217 -23.63 5.05 -1.79
C GLN A 217 -24.19 6.43 -1.43
N ALA A 218 -24.37 7.27 -2.44
CA ALA A 218 -24.98 8.58 -2.32
C ALA A 218 -26.01 8.79 -3.43
N ALA A 219 -27.14 9.42 -3.11
CA ALA A 219 -28.15 9.78 -4.11
C ALA A 219 -27.85 11.17 -4.68
N ILE A 220 -27.72 11.27 -6.02
CA ILE A 220 -27.60 12.54 -6.74
C ILE A 220 -28.84 12.67 -7.64
N GLY A 221 -29.81 13.47 -7.18
CA GLY A 221 -31.10 13.57 -7.86
C GLY A 221 -31.88 12.25 -7.76
N LYS A 222 -32.10 11.58 -8.91
CA LYS A 222 -32.77 10.27 -8.98
C LYS A 222 -31.79 9.10 -9.09
N GLU A 223 -30.51 9.39 -9.30
CA GLU A 223 -29.48 8.39 -9.55
C GLU A 223 -28.78 8.02 -8.25
N ILE A 224 -28.46 6.74 -8.10
CA ILE A 224 -27.63 6.24 -6.99
C ILE A 224 -26.21 6.12 -7.51
N VAL A 225 -25.28 6.71 -6.78
CA VAL A 225 -23.87 6.75 -7.11
C VAL A 225 -23.10 6.00 -6.05
N ASP A 226 -22.30 5.03 -6.46
CA ASP A 226 -21.39 4.33 -5.57
C ASP A 226 -20.03 5.04 -5.56
N ILE A 227 -19.57 5.43 -4.39
CA ILE A 227 -18.31 6.13 -4.17
C ILE A 227 -17.38 5.22 -3.38
N THR A 228 -16.22 4.94 -3.97
CA THR A 228 -15.14 4.21 -3.31
C THR A 228 -13.91 5.09 -3.16
N LEU A 229 -13.37 5.19 -1.95
CA LEU A 229 -12.15 5.92 -1.65
C LEU A 229 -11.09 4.95 -1.11
N ILE A 230 -9.98 4.84 -1.83
CA ILE A 230 -8.84 4.00 -1.48
C ILE A 230 -7.63 4.87 -1.23
N ALA A 231 -6.99 4.73 -0.07
CA ALA A 231 -5.67 5.29 0.18
C ALA A 231 -4.66 4.17 0.35
N ARG A 232 -3.61 4.16 -0.48
CA ARG A 232 -2.50 3.21 -0.45
C ARG A 232 -1.25 3.88 0.07
N ARG A 233 -0.68 3.39 1.17
CA ARG A 233 0.58 3.89 1.75
C ARG A 233 1.77 3.17 1.12
N CYS A 234 2.75 3.95 0.67
CA CYS A 234 3.98 3.42 0.10
C CYS A 234 4.90 2.83 1.17
N THR A 235 5.52 1.69 0.88
CA THR A 235 6.39 0.93 1.80
C THR A 235 7.85 1.37 1.79
N ARG A 236 8.31 2.03 0.71
CA ARG A 236 9.73 2.32 0.46
C ARG A 236 10.40 3.18 1.55
N ARG A 237 9.68 4.17 2.11
CA ARG A 237 10.20 5.04 3.18
C ARG A 237 9.17 5.25 4.28
N ASN A 238 8.84 4.15 4.94
CA ASN A 238 7.95 4.14 6.09
C ASN A 238 8.63 4.58 7.39
N GLY A 239 7.84 5.20 8.25
CA GLY A 239 8.10 5.34 9.68
C GLY A 239 7.20 6.36 10.35
N THR A 240 7.48 6.63 11.62
CA THR A 240 6.73 7.55 12.44
C THR A 240 6.96 8.99 11.97
N ARG A 241 5.90 9.78 12.01
CA ARG A 241 5.85 11.15 11.48
C ARG A 241 6.98 12.06 11.96
N MET A 242 7.44 11.90 13.19
CA MET A 242 8.54 12.68 13.76
C MET A 242 9.93 12.11 13.48
N TRP A 243 10.03 10.83 13.10
CA TRP A 243 11.31 10.13 12.92
C TRP A 243 11.66 9.91 11.45
N ARG A 244 10.68 10.04 10.54
CA ARG A 244 10.87 9.88 9.10
C ARG A 244 10.20 11.03 8.35
N ARG A 245 11.03 12.00 7.97
CA ARG A 245 10.69 13.13 7.10
C ARG A 245 11.65 13.17 5.90
N GLY A 246 11.40 14.10 4.98
CA GLY A 246 12.17 14.24 3.74
C GLY A 246 12.04 13.06 2.77
N ALA A 247 13.04 12.93 1.90
CA ALA A 247 13.28 11.76 1.05
C ALA A 247 14.64 11.13 1.35
N ASP A 248 14.85 9.89 0.90
CA ASP A 248 16.19 9.31 0.81
C ASP A 248 16.96 9.82 -0.43
N PRO A 249 18.27 9.53 -0.53
CA PRO A 249 19.07 9.85 -1.72
C PRO A 249 18.54 9.27 -3.05
N ASP A 250 17.62 8.30 -3.01
CA ASP A 250 17.00 7.71 -4.20
C ASP A 250 15.71 8.41 -4.63
N GLY A 251 15.24 9.38 -3.85
CA GLY A 251 14.05 10.17 -4.17
C GLY A 251 12.75 9.58 -3.63
N TYR A 252 12.80 8.58 -2.74
CA TYR A 252 11.59 8.08 -2.09
C TYR A 252 11.20 8.99 -0.94
N ALA A 253 10.10 9.73 -1.13
CA ALA A 253 9.57 10.61 -0.11
C ALA A 253 8.95 9.80 1.04
N ALA A 254 9.20 10.24 2.28
CA ALA A 254 8.58 9.67 3.46
C ALA A 254 7.06 9.89 3.45
N ASN A 255 6.32 8.93 4.01
CA ASN A 255 4.86 8.96 4.14
C ASN A 255 4.12 9.22 2.82
N PHE A 256 4.66 8.69 1.72
CA PHE A 256 4.01 8.78 0.42
C PHE A 256 2.72 7.95 0.41
N VAL A 257 1.62 8.56 -0.06
CA VAL A 257 0.30 7.94 -0.14
C VAL A 257 -0.31 8.26 -1.51
N GLU A 258 -0.83 7.25 -2.17
CA GLU A 258 -1.70 7.40 -3.34
C GLU A 258 -3.15 7.32 -2.88
N THR A 259 -3.97 8.28 -3.27
CA THR A 259 -5.40 8.32 -2.97
C THR A 259 -6.15 8.22 -4.28
N GLU A 260 -7.00 7.21 -4.40
CA GLU A 260 -7.84 6.96 -5.56
C GLU A 260 -9.30 7.11 -5.14
N GLN A 261 -10.02 7.98 -5.83
CA GLN A 261 -11.46 8.10 -5.72
C GLN A 261 -12.11 7.50 -6.96
N ILE A 262 -13.06 6.60 -6.74
CA ILE A 262 -13.82 5.94 -7.79
C ILE A 262 -15.29 6.27 -7.63
N LEU A 263 -15.92 6.56 -8.76
CA LEU A 263 -17.33 6.81 -8.89
C LEU A 263 -17.93 5.80 -9.85
N GLN A 264 -18.99 5.10 -9.44
CA GLN A 264 -19.75 4.22 -10.32
C GLN A 264 -21.19 4.70 -10.41
N MET A 265 -21.65 4.97 -11.63
CA MET A 265 -22.99 5.46 -11.92
C MET A 265 -23.42 5.01 -13.31
N ASN A 266 -24.60 4.40 -13.43
CA ASN A 266 -25.20 3.99 -14.71
C ASN A 266 -24.27 3.17 -15.62
N GLY A 267 -23.52 2.24 -15.04
CA GLY A 267 -22.56 1.39 -15.74
C GLY A 267 -21.20 2.06 -16.01
N PHE A 268 -21.11 3.39 -15.91
CA PHE A 268 -19.83 4.09 -16.05
C PHE A 268 -19.02 4.03 -14.77
N THR A 269 -17.70 3.88 -14.91
CA THR A 269 -16.75 3.94 -13.80
C THR A 269 -15.74 5.04 -14.04
N ALA A 270 -15.71 6.05 -13.18
CA ALA A 270 -14.69 7.09 -13.18
C ALA A 270 -13.68 6.83 -12.06
N SER A 271 -12.38 7.02 -12.32
CA SER A 271 -11.33 6.97 -11.30
C SER A 271 -10.43 8.21 -11.40
N PHE A 272 -10.14 8.80 -10.24
CA PHE A 272 -9.24 9.94 -10.11
C PHE A 272 -8.21 9.67 -9.02
N VAL A 273 -6.93 9.75 -9.41
CA VAL A 273 -5.78 9.49 -8.54
C VAL A 273 -5.08 10.80 -8.16
N GLN A 274 -4.76 10.95 -6.88
CA GLN A 274 -3.90 12.00 -6.35
C GLN A 274 -2.81 11.39 -5.48
N VAL A 275 -1.68 12.07 -5.35
CA VAL A 275 -0.59 11.62 -4.48
C VAL A 275 -0.24 12.68 -3.45
N ARG A 276 0.24 12.23 -2.30
CA ARG A 276 0.80 13.10 -1.26
C ARG A 276 2.06 12.50 -0.69
N GLY A 277 2.95 13.33 -0.17
CA GLY A 277 4.14 12.87 0.51
C GLY A 277 4.93 14.01 1.12
N SER A 278 6.01 13.67 1.83
CA SER A 278 6.97 14.66 2.32
C SER A 278 7.67 15.41 1.18
N MET A 279 8.25 16.57 1.48
CA MET A 279 9.09 17.27 0.51
C MET A 279 10.28 16.37 0.11
N PRO A 280 10.60 16.27 -1.21
CA PRO A 280 11.51 15.27 -1.75
C PRO A 280 12.97 15.75 -1.71
N PHE A 281 13.47 16.06 -0.52
CA PHE A 281 14.88 16.32 -0.26
C PHE A 281 15.23 15.84 1.15
N LEU A 282 16.51 15.78 1.49
CA LEU A 282 16.94 15.30 2.80
C LEU A 282 16.70 16.40 3.85
N TRP A 283 15.76 16.14 4.76
CA TRP A 283 15.54 16.99 5.92
C TRP A 283 14.93 16.18 7.05
N GLU A 284 15.24 16.61 8.26
CA GLU A 284 14.88 15.91 9.48
C GLU A 284 14.29 16.89 10.49
N GLN A 285 13.54 16.33 11.42
CA GLN A 285 13.00 17.05 12.56
C GLN A 285 13.33 16.21 13.79
N ILE A 286 14.53 16.40 14.32
CA ILE A 286 15.03 15.60 15.45
C ILE A 286 14.18 15.93 16.67
N VAL A 287 13.56 14.90 17.26
CA VAL A 287 12.71 15.07 18.44
C VAL A 287 13.59 15.45 19.63
N ASP A 288 13.33 16.60 20.22
CA ASP A 288 13.89 17.05 21.49
C ASP A 288 12.76 17.33 22.50
N LEU A 289 13.10 17.80 23.71
CA LEU A 289 12.11 18.16 24.73
C LEU A 289 11.34 19.47 24.40
N THR A 290 11.56 20.08 23.23
CA THR A 290 10.87 21.31 22.85
C THR A 290 9.50 21.02 22.24
N TYR A 291 8.58 21.98 22.40
CA TYR A 291 7.22 21.86 21.88
C TYR A 291 7.15 21.72 20.36
N LYS A 292 8.05 22.40 19.63
CA LYS A 292 8.19 22.28 18.17
C LYS A 292 9.67 22.13 17.82
N PRO A 293 10.16 20.90 17.64
CA PRO A 293 11.55 20.67 17.30
C PRO A 293 11.92 21.32 15.97
N LYS A 294 13.17 21.78 15.88
CA LYS A 294 13.68 22.52 14.71
C LYS A 294 13.78 21.61 13.49
N PHE A 295 13.63 22.21 12.31
CA PHE A 295 13.88 21.54 11.05
C PHE A 295 15.35 21.69 10.67
N GLU A 296 15.97 20.58 10.30
CA GLU A 296 17.35 20.55 9.81
C GLU A 296 17.37 20.04 8.37
N ILE A 297 17.94 20.84 7.48
CA ILE A 297 18.14 20.45 6.09
C ILE A 297 19.48 19.74 6.03
N VAL A 298 19.44 18.46 5.71
CA VAL A 298 20.62 17.60 5.64
C VAL A 298 21.12 17.67 4.20
N LYS A 299 22.43 17.93 4.00
CA LYS A 299 23.06 17.98 2.67
C LYS A 299 22.27 18.81 1.64
N PRO A 300 22.14 20.13 1.86
CA PRO A 300 21.35 21.01 0.99
C PRO A 300 21.80 21.00 -0.49
N GLU A 301 23.05 20.62 -0.77
CA GLU A 301 23.62 20.43 -2.10
C GLU A 301 23.02 19.24 -2.87
N GLU A 302 22.55 18.19 -2.18
CA GLU A 302 21.92 17.03 -2.81
C GLU A 302 20.45 17.25 -3.16
N ALA A 303 19.83 18.33 -2.65
CA ALA A 303 18.38 18.56 -2.77
C ALA A 303 17.87 18.59 -4.23
N PRO A 304 18.52 19.27 -5.20
CA PRO A 304 18.06 19.26 -6.59
C PRO A 304 18.08 17.86 -7.20
N ARG A 305 19.14 17.08 -6.95
CA ARG A 305 19.30 15.71 -7.45
C ARG A 305 18.22 14.77 -6.91
N VAL A 306 17.89 14.89 -5.63
CA VAL A 306 16.86 14.05 -5.00
C VAL A 306 15.46 14.45 -5.46
N ALA A 307 15.19 15.75 -5.59
CA ALA A 307 13.93 16.25 -6.14
C ALA A 307 13.74 15.79 -7.59
N GLU A 308 14.78 15.88 -8.42
CA GLU A 308 14.77 15.41 -9.80
C GLU A 308 14.42 13.91 -9.88
N ARG A 309 15.12 13.05 -9.12
CA ARG A 309 14.82 11.61 -9.06
C ARG A 309 13.37 11.33 -8.67
N HIS A 310 12.87 12.04 -7.66
CA HIS A 310 11.49 11.91 -7.20
C HIS A 310 10.48 12.26 -8.30
N PHE A 311 10.64 13.40 -8.94
CA PHE A 311 9.71 13.85 -9.98
C PHE A 311 9.86 13.04 -11.28
N LEU A 312 11.04 12.53 -11.60
CA LEU A 312 11.23 11.57 -12.69
C LEU A 312 10.44 10.27 -12.46
N ASP A 313 10.46 9.73 -11.24
CA ASP A 313 9.67 8.55 -10.86
C ASP A 313 8.16 8.84 -10.98
N LEU A 314 7.71 9.99 -10.49
CA LEU A 314 6.30 10.39 -10.62
C LEU A 314 5.89 10.59 -12.08
N ARG A 315 6.70 11.26 -12.91
CA ARG A 315 6.35 11.48 -14.32
C ARG A 315 6.26 10.18 -15.11
N LYS A 316 7.19 9.25 -14.88
CA LYS A 316 7.14 7.92 -15.50
C LYS A 316 5.87 7.16 -15.13
N LYS A 317 5.35 7.35 -13.91
CA LYS A 317 4.18 6.62 -13.42
C LYS A 317 2.85 7.31 -13.67
N TYR A 318 2.77 8.63 -13.67
CA TYR A 318 1.50 9.33 -13.73
C TYR A 318 1.39 10.35 -14.87
N GLY A 319 2.44 10.54 -15.67
CA GLY A 319 2.49 11.57 -16.71
C GLY A 319 2.81 12.94 -16.14
N SER A 320 2.09 13.99 -16.51
CA SER A 320 2.39 15.35 -16.03
C SER A 320 2.16 15.47 -14.51
N VAL A 321 2.99 16.24 -13.81
CA VAL A 321 2.92 16.39 -12.35
C VAL A 321 2.70 17.84 -11.97
N LEU A 322 1.70 18.08 -11.14
CA LEU A 322 1.49 19.36 -10.47
C LEU A 322 1.86 19.23 -8.99
N ALA A 323 2.97 19.84 -8.59
CA ALA A 323 3.41 19.87 -7.20
C ALA A 323 2.82 21.08 -6.48
N ILE A 324 2.01 20.84 -5.45
CA ILE A 324 1.40 21.87 -4.60
C ILE A 324 2.05 21.81 -3.21
N ASP A 325 2.74 22.90 -2.86
CA ASP A 325 3.31 23.11 -1.54
C ASP A 325 2.36 23.95 -0.67
N LEU A 326 1.81 23.33 0.38
CA LEU A 326 0.87 23.97 1.31
C LEU A 326 1.53 24.54 2.57
N VAL A 327 2.86 24.63 2.58
CA VAL A 327 3.65 25.01 3.76
C VAL A 327 3.67 26.52 3.99
N ASN A 328 3.79 26.91 5.25
CA ASN A 328 3.86 28.31 5.65
C ASN A 328 5.12 29.00 5.12
N THR A 329 4.96 30.27 4.79
CA THR A 329 6.07 31.14 4.39
C THR A 329 6.96 31.58 5.56
N THR A 330 6.52 31.41 6.81
CA THR A 330 7.22 31.94 8.00
C THR A 330 7.93 30.86 8.81
N GLY A 331 9.00 31.27 9.50
CA GLY A 331 9.75 30.42 10.42
C GLY A 331 10.49 29.27 9.74
N GLY A 332 10.64 28.15 10.46
CA GLY A 332 11.35 26.98 9.95
C GLY A 332 10.66 26.27 8.77
N GLU A 333 9.33 26.40 8.68
CA GLU A 333 8.54 25.90 7.55
C GLU A 333 8.86 26.68 6.26
N GLY A 334 8.99 28.01 6.37
CA GLY A 334 9.39 28.86 5.25
C GLY A 334 10.74 28.48 4.67
N ARG A 335 11.74 28.17 5.52
CA ARG A 335 13.06 27.70 5.08
C ARG A 335 12.99 26.39 4.28
N LEU A 336 12.11 25.48 4.67
CA LEU A 336 11.89 24.22 3.94
C LEU A 336 11.20 24.47 2.60
N SER A 337 10.19 25.35 2.58
CA SER A 337 9.48 25.72 1.34
C SER A 337 10.39 26.43 0.34
N GLU A 338 11.20 27.38 0.80
CA GLU A 338 12.20 28.07 -0.02
C GLU A 338 13.22 27.08 -0.59
N LYS A 339 13.71 26.15 0.25
CA LYS A 339 14.64 25.12 -0.22
C LYS A 339 13.98 24.22 -1.26
N PHE A 340 12.72 23.83 -1.03
CA PHE A 340 11.98 23.01 -1.98
C PHE A 340 11.80 23.72 -3.32
N ALA A 341 11.37 24.98 -3.31
CA ALA A 341 11.22 25.81 -4.50
C ALA A 341 12.55 25.93 -5.27
N SER A 342 13.66 26.21 -4.57
CA SER A 342 15.00 26.29 -5.18
C SER A 342 15.46 24.97 -5.81
N ALA A 343 15.08 23.83 -5.22
CA ALA A 343 15.44 22.51 -5.72
C ALA A 343 14.60 22.09 -6.94
N VAL A 344 13.35 22.56 -7.02
CA VAL A 344 12.43 22.25 -8.12
C VAL A 344 12.60 23.20 -9.30
N GLN A 345 13.02 24.45 -9.08
CA GLN A 345 13.18 25.45 -10.12
C GLN A 345 13.96 24.96 -11.36
N PRO A 346 15.10 24.24 -11.24
CA PRO A 346 15.87 23.79 -12.40
C PRO A 346 15.21 22.65 -13.19
N ILE A 347 14.25 21.94 -12.60
CA ILE A 347 13.59 20.76 -13.20
C ILE A 347 12.17 21.07 -13.71
N LEU A 348 11.71 22.30 -13.55
CA LEU A 348 10.42 22.75 -14.09
C LEU A 348 10.38 22.56 -15.60
N SER A 349 9.24 22.08 -16.08
CA SER A 349 8.98 21.81 -17.50
C SER A 349 7.48 21.86 -17.75
N ASP A 350 7.03 21.75 -19.00
CA ASP A 350 5.61 21.70 -19.33
C ASP A 350 4.87 20.54 -18.63
N ASP A 351 5.60 19.47 -18.29
CA ASP A 351 5.12 18.30 -17.57
C ASP A 351 5.37 18.33 -16.05
N LEU A 352 6.03 19.38 -15.53
CA LEU A 352 6.24 19.56 -14.09
C LEU A 352 6.00 21.02 -13.70
N ARG A 353 4.86 21.28 -13.07
CA ARG A 353 4.49 22.60 -12.55
C ARG A 353 4.58 22.60 -11.02
N TYR A 354 5.09 23.69 -10.45
CA TYR A 354 5.16 23.92 -9.01
C TYR A 354 4.30 25.11 -8.62
N ILE A 355 3.49 24.95 -7.58
CA ILE A 355 2.67 26.01 -6.98
C ILE A 355 2.89 25.99 -5.48
N HIS A 356 3.28 27.14 -4.95
CA HIS A 356 3.26 27.41 -3.52
C HIS A 356 1.94 28.07 -3.14
N PHE A 357 1.26 27.54 -2.12
CA PHE A 357 0.01 28.07 -1.61
C PHE A 357 0.04 28.06 -0.08
N ASP A 358 0.29 29.23 0.53
CA ASP A 358 0.32 29.37 2.00
C ASP A 358 -1.08 29.15 2.60
N PHE A 359 -1.36 27.90 2.98
CA PHE A 359 -2.68 27.50 3.45
C PHE A 359 -3.11 28.30 4.69
N HIS A 360 -2.21 28.57 5.64
CA HIS A 360 -2.60 29.28 6.87
C HIS A 360 -2.85 30.75 6.60
N LYS A 361 -2.02 31.40 5.79
CA LYS A 361 -2.21 32.81 5.45
C LYS A 361 -3.50 33.00 4.66
N ILE A 362 -3.81 32.09 3.75
CA ILE A 362 -4.94 32.23 2.83
C ILE A 362 -6.25 31.74 3.47
N CYS A 363 -6.29 30.50 3.97
CA CYS A 363 -7.52 29.88 4.49
C CYS A 363 -7.72 30.08 6.00
N GLY A 364 -6.64 30.35 6.76
CA GLY A 364 -6.71 30.48 8.21
C GLY A 364 -7.33 29.24 8.88
N HIS A 365 -8.14 29.46 9.91
CA HIS A 365 -8.85 28.39 10.63
C HIS A 365 -10.28 28.13 10.14
N VAL A 366 -10.86 29.03 9.32
CA VAL A 366 -12.31 29.03 9.04
C VAL A 366 -12.65 29.26 7.56
N HIS A 367 -11.76 29.86 6.76
CA HIS A 367 -12.08 30.30 5.39
C HIS A 367 -11.68 29.28 4.32
N PHE A 368 -12.23 28.06 4.42
CA PHE A 368 -11.98 27.01 3.42
C PHE A 368 -12.49 27.35 2.02
N GLU A 369 -13.44 28.28 1.90
CA GLU A 369 -13.93 28.80 0.61
C GLU A 369 -12.80 29.36 -0.26
N ARG A 370 -11.74 29.91 0.36
CA ARG A 370 -10.58 30.47 -0.35
C ARG A 370 -9.70 29.43 -1.03
N LEU A 371 -9.99 28.14 -0.84
CA LEU A 371 -9.41 27.09 -1.68
C LEU A 371 -9.86 27.21 -3.13
N SER A 372 -10.96 27.91 -3.43
CA SER A 372 -11.34 28.26 -4.81
C SER A 372 -10.19 28.94 -5.55
N ILE A 373 -9.39 29.77 -4.88
CA ILE A 373 -8.24 30.46 -5.47
C ILE A 373 -7.21 29.43 -5.98
N LEU A 374 -6.92 28.41 -5.18
CA LEU A 374 -6.03 27.33 -5.60
C LEU A 374 -6.65 26.55 -6.76
N TYR A 375 -7.96 26.26 -6.70
CA TYR A 375 -8.64 25.54 -7.77
C TYR A 375 -8.64 26.28 -9.10
N ASP A 376 -8.90 27.58 -9.08
CA ASP A 376 -8.86 28.43 -10.27
C ASP A 376 -7.44 28.44 -10.88
N GLN A 377 -6.39 28.37 -10.04
CA GLN A 377 -5.00 28.29 -10.50
C GLN A 377 -4.62 26.95 -11.12
N ILE A 378 -5.33 25.86 -10.79
CA ILE A 378 -5.01 24.49 -11.23
C ILE A 378 -6.05 23.91 -12.19
N ALA A 379 -7.13 24.65 -12.47
CA ALA A 379 -8.24 24.20 -13.31
C ALA A 379 -7.74 23.81 -14.71
N ASP A 380 -6.83 24.60 -15.28
CA ASP A 380 -6.18 24.33 -16.57
C ASP A 380 -5.46 22.96 -16.58
N PHE A 381 -4.76 22.64 -15.48
CA PHE A 381 -4.08 21.36 -15.33
C PHE A 381 -5.08 20.22 -15.18
N LEU A 382 -6.15 20.41 -14.40
CA LEU A 382 -7.18 19.38 -14.20
C LEU A 382 -7.94 19.08 -15.50
N ASP A 383 -8.29 20.11 -16.27
CA ASP A 383 -8.95 19.97 -17.58
C ASP A 383 -8.08 19.23 -18.59
N LYS A 384 -6.79 19.60 -18.66
CA LYS A 384 -5.83 18.98 -19.57
C LYS A 384 -5.55 17.51 -19.24
N ASN A 385 -5.40 17.19 -17.95
CA ASN A 385 -4.95 15.87 -17.50
C ASN A 385 -6.08 14.90 -17.16
N GLY A 386 -7.30 15.40 -16.95
CA GLY A 386 -8.51 14.60 -16.84
C GLY A 386 -8.51 13.55 -15.73
N TYR A 387 -9.31 12.52 -15.95
CA TYR A 387 -9.53 11.37 -15.07
C TYR A 387 -9.80 10.13 -15.93
N LEU A 388 -9.66 8.94 -15.36
CA LEU A 388 -10.04 7.71 -16.05
C LEU A 388 -11.57 7.62 -16.15
N LEU A 389 -12.09 7.36 -17.34
CA LEU A 389 -13.51 7.03 -17.53
C LEU A 389 -13.63 5.72 -18.31
N LEU A 390 -14.33 4.75 -17.73
CA LEU A 390 -14.68 3.48 -18.35
C LEU A 390 -16.18 3.45 -18.65
N ASN A 391 -16.56 2.86 -19.78
CA ASN A 391 -17.96 2.58 -20.09
C ASN A 391 -18.47 1.31 -19.38
N ASP A 392 -19.73 0.97 -19.64
CA ASP A 392 -20.42 -0.23 -19.14
C ASP A 392 -19.75 -1.56 -19.55
N LYS A 393 -18.95 -1.55 -20.62
CA LYS A 393 -18.16 -2.69 -21.10
C LYS A 393 -16.74 -2.74 -20.53
N GLY A 394 -16.34 -1.74 -19.73
CA GLY A 394 -14.99 -1.60 -19.20
C GLY A 394 -13.97 -1.06 -20.22
N GLU A 395 -14.43 -0.53 -21.36
CA GLU A 395 -13.58 0.11 -22.36
C GLU A 395 -13.25 1.54 -21.93
N LYS A 396 -12.00 1.93 -22.20
CA LYS A 396 -11.42 3.20 -21.76
C LYS A 396 -11.86 4.34 -22.69
N MET A 397 -12.66 5.26 -22.15
CA MET A 397 -13.15 6.46 -22.85
C MET A 397 -12.26 7.68 -22.61
N LYS A 398 -11.70 7.80 -21.41
CA LYS A 398 -10.75 8.84 -21.02
C LYS A 398 -9.67 8.25 -20.13
N GLU A 399 -8.52 8.89 -20.13
CA GLU A 399 -7.38 8.53 -19.29
C GLU A 399 -6.95 9.72 -18.44
N GLN A 400 -6.47 9.43 -17.24
CA GLN A 400 -5.75 10.40 -16.44
C GLN A 400 -4.28 10.46 -16.91
N LEU A 401 -3.88 11.63 -17.42
CA LEU A 401 -2.55 11.88 -18.00
C LEU A 401 -1.60 12.64 -17.06
N GLY A 402 -2.07 13.00 -15.87
CA GLY A 402 -1.27 13.72 -14.89
C GLY A 402 -1.81 13.58 -13.47
N VAL A 403 -0.96 13.90 -12.48
CA VAL A 403 -1.29 13.79 -11.06
C VAL A 403 -1.00 15.07 -10.29
N VAL A 404 -1.89 15.38 -9.35
CA VAL A 404 -1.65 16.42 -8.35
C VAL A 404 -0.92 15.79 -7.17
N ARG A 405 0.28 16.29 -6.89
CA ARG A 405 1.12 15.94 -5.74
C ARG A 405 1.01 17.04 -4.70
N THR A 406 0.46 16.73 -3.53
CA THR A 406 0.40 17.67 -2.41
C THR A 406 1.46 17.35 -1.35
N ASN A 407 2.06 18.38 -0.77
CA ASN A 407 2.87 18.23 0.43
C ASN A 407 2.39 19.18 1.54
N CYS A 408 2.42 18.66 2.77
CA CYS A 408 2.19 19.43 3.99
C CYS A 408 3.03 18.84 5.11
N ILE A 409 3.57 19.70 5.98
CA ILE A 409 4.43 19.26 7.08
C ILE A 409 3.59 18.71 8.24
N ASP A 410 2.45 19.34 8.57
CA ASP A 410 1.82 19.09 9.88
C ASP A 410 0.31 18.83 9.95
N CYS A 411 -0.45 18.83 8.86
CA CYS A 411 -1.89 18.56 8.97
C CYS A 411 -2.37 17.59 7.90
N LEU A 412 -2.67 16.36 8.33
CA LEU A 412 -3.55 15.45 7.59
C LEU A 412 -4.83 16.18 7.19
N ASP A 413 -5.38 17.06 8.04
CA ASP A 413 -6.57 17.85 7.72
C ASP A 413 -6.37 18.79 6.51
N ARG A 414 -5.20 19.42 6.35
CA ARG A 414 -4.94 20.34 5.22
C ARG A 414 -4.79 19.63 3.90
N THR A 415 -4.15 18.46 3.92
CA THR A 415 -4.01 17.61 2.73
C THR A 415 -5.32 16.91 2.39
N ASN A 416 -6.03 16.40 3.39
CA ASN A 416 -7.34 15.79 3.19
C ASN A 416 -8.36 16.82 2.64
N VAL A 417 -8.40 18.05 3.16
CA VAL A 417 -9.33 19.08 2.64
C VAL A 417 -8.97 19.49 1.20
N THR A 418 -7.68 19.63 0.87
CA THR A 418 -7.23 19.95 -0.50
C THR A 418 -7.32 18.76 -1.46
N GLN A 419 -7.37 17.53 -0.97
CA GLN A 419 -7.66 16.34 -1.76
C GLN A 419 -9.17 16.16 -1.99
N VAL A 420 -10.01 16.49 -1.00
CA VAL A 420 -11.48 16.35 -1.07
C VAL A 420 -12.16 17.45 -1.88
N SER A 421 -11.67 18.69 -1.83
CA SER A 421 -12.40 19.82 -2.40
C SER A 421 -12.23 20.11 -3.91
N PRO A 422 -11.21 19.67 -4.67
CA PRO A 422 -11.24 19.76 -6.14
C PRO A 422 -12.36 18.89 -6.73
N LEU A 423 -12.85 17.91 -5.98
CA LEU A 423 -13.96 17.04 -6.36
C LEU A 423 -15.34 17.66 -6.13
N LYS A 424 -15.42 18.79 -5.40
CA LYS A 424 -16.67 19.54 -5.16
C LYS A 424 -16.95 20.61 -6.22
N LEU A 425 -16.08 20.76 -7.22
CA LEU A 425 -16.30 21.73 -8.30
C LEU A 425 -17.57 21.36 -9.06
N LYS A 426 -18.60 22.20 -8.87
CA LYS A 426 -19.94 22.26 -9.50
C LYS A 426 -19.94 22.28 -11.05
N ARG A 427 -18.87 21.85 -11.71
CA ARG A 427 -18.71 21.87 -13.17
C ARG A 427 -18.31 20.52 -13.79
N TYR A 428 -18.09 19.46 -13.00
CA TYR A 428 -17.61 18.17 -13.51
C TYR A 428 -18.50 16.96 -13.21
N PHE A 429 -19.76 17.19 -12.81
CA PHE A 429 -20.80 16.16 -12.76
C PHE A 429 -22.09 16.70 -13.35
#